data_AF-A0A0D5A190-F1
#
_entry.id   AF-A0A0D5A190-F1
#
_cell.length_a   1.000
_cell.length_b   1.000
_cell.length_c   1.000
_cell.angle_alpha   90.00
_cell.angle_beta   90.00
_cell.angle_gamma   90.00
#
_symmetry.space_group_name_H-M   'P 1'
#
loop_
_entity.id
_entity.type
_entity.pdbx_description
1 polymer ?
#
loop_
_entity_poly.entity_id
_entity_poly.type
_entity_poly.pdbx_seq_one_letter_code
_entity_poly.pdbx_strand_id
1 'polypeptide(L)'
;MTCKSRAMAALTPQEKRLRNTDRKLREALERLVKGLPTHPDLQKRSYRLTVTTLAREARVGRNAIYTNHRPLVEELRRASERKIIPEKLADWQDKLAQQSALIQVFQIEQRRIVTENAVLLKRILEAETEVERQKRHNARLIAERDRIVKSVPLARGPKS
;
A
#
# COMPACT_ATOMS: atom_id res chain seq x y z
N MET A 1 -46.66 -18.42 59.39
CA MET A 1 -46.30 -17.90 58.04
C MET A 1 -44.93 -18.46 57.69
N THR A 2 -44.88 -19.62 57.04
CA THR A 2 -43.62 -20.36 56.80
C THR A 2 -42.88 -19.80 55.59
N CYS A 3 -41.71 -19.20 55.83
CA CYS A 3 -40.76 -18.87 54.79
C CYS A 3 -40.22 -20.16 54.16
N LYS A 4 -40.73 -20.54 52.98
CA LYS A 4 -40.12 -21.55 52.13
C LYS A 4 -38.76 -21.02 51.67
N SER A 5 -37.70 -21.45 52.34
CA SER A 5 -36.35 -21.35 51.80
C SER A 5 -36.34 -22.04 50.44
N ARG A 6 -36.08 -21.24 49.40
CA ARG A 6 -35.94 -21.69 48.02
C ARG A 6 -34.70 -22.59 47.99
N ALA A 7 -34.90 -23.88 48.23
CA ALA A 7 -33.85 -24.89 48.12
C ALA A 7 -33.20 -24.72 46.75
N MET A 8 -31.93 -24.31 46.74
CA MET A 8 -31.13 -24.28 45.52
C MET A 8 -31.07 -25.72 45.03
N ALA A 9 -31.91 -26.05 44.05
CA ALA A 9 -31.94 -27.36 43.43
C ALA A 9 -30.49 -27.70 43.05
N ALA A 10 -29.97 -28.78 43.63
CA ALA A 10 -28.61 -29.21 43.39
C ALA A 10 -28.47 -29.46 41.88
N LEU A 11 -27.74 -28.58 41.21
CA LEU A 11 -27.50 -28.66 39.77
C LEU A 11 -27.07 -30.08 39.42
N THR A 12 -27.71 -30.63 38.40
CA THR A 12 -27.35 -31.95 37.90
C THR A 12 -25.86 -31.97 37.53
N PRO A 13 -25.17 -33.11 37.64
CA PRO A 13 -23.77 -33.21 37.25
C PRO A 13 -23.51 -32.71 35.81
N GLN A 14 -24.50 -32.84 34.92
CA GLN A 14 -24.43 -32.36 33.53
C GLN A 14 -24.47 -30.83 33.45
N GLU A 15 -25.36 -30.17 34.18
CA GLU A 15 -25.42 -28.70 34.23
C GLU A 15 -24.16 -28.08 34.83
N LYS A 16 -23.57 -28.74 35.84
CA LYS A 16 -22.27 -28.31 36.41
C LYS A 16 -21.15 -28.38 35.37
N ARG A 17 -21.10 -29.46 34.57
CA ARG A 17 -20.13 -29.59 33.46
C ARG A 17 -20.36 -28.50 32.41
N LEU A 18 -21.61 -28.26 32.03
CA LEU A 18 -21.96 -27.24 31.05
C LEU A 18 -21.49 -25.85 31.47
N ARG A 19 -21.80 -25.42 32.71
CA ARG A 19 -21.36 -24.13 33.26
C ARG A 19 -19.84 -24.02 33.37
N ASN A 20 -19.16 -25.10 33.74
CA ASN A 20 -17.70 -25.12 33.79
C ASN A 20 -17.07 -24.97 32.40
N THR A 21 -17.65 -25.61 31.37
CA THR A 21 -17.17 -25.44 29.98
C THR A 21 -17.42 -24.02 29.46
N ASP A 22 -18.59 -23.46 29.76
CA ASP A 22 -18.97 -22.10 29.39
C ASP A 22 -18.00 -21.05 29.97
N ARG A 23 -17.68 -21.18 31.27
CA ARG A 23 -16.68 -20.31 31.92
C ARG A 23 -15.32 -20.39 31.23
N LYS A 24 -14.80 -21.60 30.98
CA LYS A 24 -13.51 -21.79 30.30
C LYS A 24 -13.49 -21.18 28.91
N LEU A 25 -14.60 -21.30 28.18
CA LEU A 25 -14.75 -20.74 26.84
C LEU A 25 -14.78 -19.22 26.85
N ARG A 26 -15.48 -18.59 27.81
CA ARG A 26 -15.47 -17.12 27.97
C ARG A 26 -14.09 -16.59 28.33
N GLU A 27 -13.41 -17.21 29.31
CA GLU A 27 -12.04 -16.82 29.69
C GLU A 27 -11.05 -16.97 28.52
N ALA A 28 -11.19 -18.05 27.73
CA ALA A 28 -10.39 -18.25 26.53
C ALA A 28 -10.69 -17.18 25.47
N LEU A 29 -11.94 -16.82 25.26
CA LEU A 29 -12.33 -15.76 24.33
C LEU A 29 -11.73 -14.42 24.76
N GLU A 30 -11.84 -14.07 26.04
CA GLU A 30 -11.27 -12.84 26.59
C GLU A 30 -9.76 -12.76 26.39
N ARG A 31 -9.04 -13.86 26.66
CA ARG A 31 -7.60 -13.98 26.38
C ARG A 31 -7.25 -13.77 24.91
N LEU A 32 -8.02 -14.39 24.00
CA LEU A 32 -7.80 -14.26 22.57
C LEU A 32 -8.09 -12.83 22.06
N VAL A 33 -9.10 -12.17 22.61
CA VAL A 33 -9.43 -10.77 22.30
C VAL A 33 -8.30 -9.85 22.78
N LYS A 34 -7.85 -10.01 24.02
CA LYS A 34 -6.74 -9.24 24.63
C LYS A 34 -5.38 -9.49 23.98
N GLY A 35 -5.22 -10.56 23.19
CA GLY A 35 -3.95 -10.85 22.51
C GLY A 35 -2.99 -11.72 23.32
N LEU A 36 -3.45 -12.34 24.41
CA LEU A 36 -2.64 -13.14 25.33
C LEU A 36 -3.08 -14.61 25.31
N PRO A 37 -2.84 -15.36 24.21
CA PRO A 37 -3.18 -16.76 24.14
C PRO A 37 -2.30 -17.60 25.09
N THR A 38 -2.90 -18.59 25.73
CA THR A 38 -2.21 -19.56 26.58
C THR A 38 -1.72 -20.76 25.76
N HIS A 39 -2.34 -21.04 24.61
CA HIS A 39 -1.95 -22.17 23.77
C HIS A 39 -0.62 -21.92 23.05
N PRO A 40 0.36 -22.85 23.10
CA PRO A 40 1.71 -22.64 22.56
C PRO A 40 1.73 -22.36 21.04
N ASP A 41 0.84 -22.99 20.27
CA ASP A 41 0.73 -22.74 18.82
C ASP A 41 0.23 -21.32 18.49
N LEU A 42 -0.58 -20.73 19.37
CA LEU A 42 -1.16 -19.41 19.18
C LEU A 42 -0.23 -18.30 19.69
N GLN A 43 0.73 -18.63 20.56
CA GLN A 43 1.79 -17.71 21.00
C GLN A 43 2.84 -17.49 19.91
N LYS A 44 3.16 -18.54 19.14
CA LYS A 44 4.23 -18.50 18.12
C LYS A 44 3.78 -17.93 16.77
N ARG A 45 2.48 -17.84 16.50
CA ARG A 45 1.93 -17.47 15.20
C ARG A 45 0.80 -16.45 15.34
N SER A 46 0.70 -15.55 14.36
CA SER A 46 -0.48 -14.72 14.23
C SER A 46 -1.72 -15.60 14.03
N TYR A 47 -2.77 -15.32 14.80
CA TYR A 47 -3.99 -16.11 14.79
C TYR A 47 -5.20 -15.26 14.42
N ARG A 48 -6.19 -15.89 13.80
CA ARG A 48 -7.49 -15.29 13.50
C ARG A 48 -8.50 -15.79 14.53
N LEU A 49 -9.36 -14.88 15.01
CA LEU A 49 -10.45 -15.22 15.93
C LEU A 49 -11.46 -16.11 15.21
N THR A 50 -11.35 -17.42 15.42
CA THR A 50 -12.20 -18.45 14.81
C THR A 50 -12.62 -19.48 15.86
N VAL A 51 -13.68 -20.24 15.57
CA VAL A 51 -14.16 -21.30 16.48
C VAL A 51 -13.07 -22.36 16.71
N THR A 52 -12.24 -22.64 15.71
CA THR A 52 -11.11 -23.58 15.81
C THR A 52 -10.03 -23.07 16.77
N THR A 53 -9.68 -21.79 16.71
CA THR A 53 -8.71 -21.20 17.65
C THR A 53 -9.25 -21.15 19.07
N LEU A 54 -10.54 -20.84 19.23
CA LEU A 54 -11.20 -20.83 20.53
C LEU A 54 -11.25 -22.23 21.16
N ALA A 55 -11.59 -23.24 20.37
CA ALA A 55 -11.59 -24.64 20.78
C ALA A 55 -10.20 -25.09 21.27
N ARG A 56 -9.14 -24.70 20.55
CA ARG A 56 -7.74 -25.00 20.93
C ARG A 56 -7.35 -24.30 22.22
N GLU A 57 -7.65 -23.01 22.35
CA GLU A 57 -7.35 -22.21 23.53
C GLU A 57 -8.08 -22.71 24.79
N ALA A 58 -9.36 -23.09 24.66
CA ALA A 58 -10.16 -23.61 25.76
C ALA A 58 -9.94 -25.11 26.02
N ARG A 59 -9.24 -25.82 25.14
CA ARG A 59 -9.12 -27.30 25.11
C ARG A 59 -10.48 -28.01 25.10
N VAL A 60 -11.44 -27.47 24.34
CA VAL A 60 -12.80 -28.00 24.21
C VAL A 60 -13.04 -28.43 22.76
N GLY A 61 -13.74 -29.54 22.56
CA GLY A 61 -14.11 -30.01 21.22
C GLY A 61 -15.07 -29.05 20.52
N ARG A 62 -14.88 -28.85 19.20
CA ARG A 62 -15.72 -27.96 18.38
C ARG A 62 -17.21 -28.28 18.46
N ASN A 63 -17.56 -29.57 18.52
CA ASN A 63 -18.96 -30.01 18.61
C ASN A 63 -19.65 -29.49 19.88
N ALA A 64 -18.95 -29.48 21.02
CA ALA A 64 -19.51 -28.96 22.26
C ALA A 64 -19.82 -27.46 22.18
N ILE A 65 -19.05 -26.70 21.39
CA ILE A 65 -19.28 -25.27 21.16
C ILE A 65 -20.52 -25.06 20.29
N TYR A 66 -20.63 -25.78 19.17
CA TYR A 66 -21.77 -25.63 18.26
C TYR A 66 -23.09 -26.10 18.86
N THR A 67 -23.08 -27.19 19.63
CA THR A 67 -24.29 -27.79 20.21
C THR A 67 -24.79 -27.00 21.41
N ASN A 68 -23.90 -26.58 22.32
CA ASN A 68 -24.32 -26.06 23.61
C ASN A 68 -24.07 -24.54 23.80
N HIS A 69 -23.15 -23.96 23.01
CA HIS A 69 -22.62 -22.61 23.25
C HIS A 69 -22.74 -21.71 22.02
N ARG A 70 -23.88 -21.75 21.33
CA ARG A 70 -24.15 -20.93 20.14
C ARG A 70 -24.04 -19.41 20.36
N PRO A 71 -24.48 -18.83 21.51
CA PRO A 71 -24.31 -17.40 21.77
C PRO A 71 -22.85 -16.94 21.76
N LEU A 72 -21.94 -17.82 22.17
CA LEU A 72 -20.50 -17.56 22.23
C LEU A 72 -19.87 -17.49 20.84
N VAL A 73 -20.44 -18.21 19.86
CA VAL A 73 -20.03 -18.13 18.45
C VAL A 73 -20.37 -16.75 17.87
N GLU A 74 -21.54 -16.20 18.20
CA GLU A 74 -21.93 -14.85 17.79
C GLU A 74 -21.10 -13.76 18.47
N GLU A 75 -20.70 -13.98 19.72
CA GLU A 75 -19.78 -13.09 20.43
C GLU A 75 -18.37 -13.10 19.79
N LEU A 76 -17.86 -14.29 19.46
CA LEU A 76 -16.59 -14.45 18.74
C LEU A 76 -16.64 -13.77 17.36
N ARG A 77 -17.76 -13.90 16.64
CA ARG A 77 -17.96 -13.23 15.36
C ARG A 77 -17.88 -11.71 15.52
N ARG A 78 -18.65 -11.14 16.46
CA ARG A 78 -18.63 -9.70 16.76
C ARG A 78 -17.24 -9.20 17.18
N ALA A 79 -16.51 -9.97 17.99
CA ALA A 79 -15.15 -9.65 18.38
C ALA A 79 -14.16 -9.69 17.21
N SER A 80 -14.34 -10.64 16.29
CA SER A 80 -13.52 -10.74 15.07
C SER A 80 -13.73 -9.56 14.14
N GLU A 81 -14.98 -9.15 13.93
CA GLU A 81 -15.34 -8.00 13.08
C GLU A 81 -14.76 -6.71 13.66
N ARG A 82 -14.89 -6.48 14.98
CA ARG A 82 -14.29 -5.31 15.65
C ARG A 82 -12.77 -5.22 15.51
N LYS A 83 -12.05 -6.35 15.52
CA LYS A 83 -10.58 -6.37 15.43
C LYS A 83 -10.06 -6.21 14.00
N ILE A 84 -10.88 -6.52 13.00
CA ILE A 84 -10.48 -6.51 11.58
C ILE A 84 -10.71 -5.13 10.93
N ILE A 85 -11.66 -4.33 11.44
CA ILE A 85 -12.26 -3.23 10.66
C ILE A 85 -11.69 -1.82 10.91
N PRO A 86 -11.25 -1.37 12.10
CA PRO A 86 -10.96 0.06 12.28
C PRO A 86 -9.52 0.48 11.96
N GLU A 87 -8.55 -0.11 12.66
CA GLU A 87 -7.21 0.48 12.77
C GLU A 87 -6.38 0.29 11.49
N LYS A 88 -6.32 -0.94 11.00
CA LYS A 88 -5.61 -1.23 9.75
C LYS A 88 -6.27 -0.58 8.54
N LEU A 89 -7.60 -0.46 8.55
CA LEU A 89 -8.33 0.15 7.43
C LEU A 89 -8.04 1.64 7.32
N ALA A 90 -7.99 2.35 8.45
CA ALA A 90 -7.58 3.75 8.50
C ALA A 90 -6.15 3.92 7.98
N ASP A 91 -5.20 3.09 8.46
CA ASP A 91 -3.81 3.13 7.99
C ASP A 91 -3.69 2.91 6.46
N TRP A 92 -4.51 2.02 5.89
CA TRP A 92 -4.53 1.77 4.45
C TRP A 92 -5.16 2.91 3.67
N GLN A 93 -6.21 3.54 4.19
CA GLN A 93 -6.84 4.72 3.59
C GLN A 93 -5.88 5.90 3.56
N ASP A 94 -5.16 6.14 4.65
CA ASP A 94 -4.16 7.21 4.73
C ASP A 94 -3.00 6.96 3.75
N LYS A 95 -2.51 5.72 3.65
CA LYS A 95 -1.48 5.35 2.66
C LYS A 95 -1.96 5.54 1.22
N LEU A 96 -3.21 5.19 0.94
CA LEU A 96 -3.80 5.37 -0.39
C LEU A 96 -3.93 6.87 -0.74
N ALA A 97 -4.32 7.71 0.22
CA ALA A 97 -4.39 9.15 0.05
C ALA A 97 -2.99 9.74 -0.20
N GLN A 98 -1.98 9.32 0.56
CA GLN A 98 -0.58 9.74 0.38
C GLN A 98 -0.05 9.37 -1.00
N GLN A 99 -0.29 8.13 -1.45
CA GLN A 99 0.13 7.68 -2.78
C GLN A 99 -0.58 8.45 -3.89
N SER A 100 -1.87 8.72 -3.75
CA SER A 100 -2.64 9.50 -4.74
C SER A 100 -2.12 10.93 -4.85
N ALA A 101 -1.77 11.57 -3.72
CA ALA A 101 -1.16 12.89 -3.72
C ALA A 101 0.20 12.91 -4.42
N LEU A 102 1.06 11.91 -4.17
CA LEU A 102 2.36 11.79 -4.84
C LEU A 102 2.21 11.61 -6.35
N ILE A 103 1.26 10.79 -6.80
CA ILE A 103 0.97 10.60 -8.23
C ILE A 103 0.58 11.93 -8.88
N GLN A 104 -0.27 12.73 -8.22
CA GLN A 104 -0.67 14.04 -8.75
C GLN A 104 0.53 14.99 -8.88
N VAL A 105 1.41 15.03 -7.88
CA VAL A 105 2.64 15.84 -7.94
C VAL A 105 3.53 15.40 -9.10
N PHE A 106 3.74 14.10 -9.28
CA PHE A 106 4.55 13.60 -10.39
C PHE A 106 3.94 13.88 -11.76
N GLN A 107 2.61 13.81 -11.89
CA GLN A 107 1.94 14.17 -13.15
C GLN A 107 2.12 15.65 -13.51
N ILE A 108 2.09 16.53 -12.51
CA ILE A 108 2.35 17.96 -12.72
C ILE A 108 3.79 18.18 -13.18
N GLU A 109 4.76 17.54 -12.50
CA GLU A 109 6.18 17.68 -12.85
C GLU A 109 6.49 17.11 -14.25
N GLN A 110 5.89 15.97 -14.60
CA GLN A 110 6.01 15.40 -15.95
C GLN A 110 5.51 16.38 -17.03
N ARG A 111 4.35 16.99 -16.82
CA ARG A 111 3.81 17.99 -17.77
C ARG A 111 4.71 19.21 -17.89
N ARG A 112 5.28 19.66 -16.78
CA ARG A 112 6.25 20.75 -16.75
C ARG A 112 7.49 20.42 -17.57
N ILE A 113 8.14 19.28 -17.30
CA ILE A 113 9.34 18.83 -18.02
C ILE A 113 9.07 18.67 -19.51
N VAL A 114 7.93 18.08 -19.90
CA VAL A 114 7.55 17.95 -21.31
C VAL A 114 7.42 19.32 -21.98
N THR A 115 6.84 20.29 -21.28
CA THR A 115 6.70 21.67 -21.79
C THR A 115 8.06 22.36 -21.93
N GLU A 116 8.93 22.25 -20.92
CA GLU A 116 10.28 22.80 -20.95
C GLU A 116 11.11 22.17 -22.09
N ASN A 117 11.02 20.85 -22.27
CA ASN A 117 11.68 20.14 -23.36
C ASN A 117 11.18 20.60 -24.73
N ALA A 118 9.87 20.81 -24.91
CA ALA A 118 9.33 21.33 -26.17
C ALA A 118 9.87 22.73 -26.51
N VAL A 119 9.97 23.60 -25.50
CA VAL A 119 10.55 24.96 -25.67
C VAL A 119 12.03 24.88 -26.02
N LEU A 120 12.79 24.01 -25.36
CA LEU A 120 14.21 23.81 -25.67
C LEU A 120 14.42 23.26 -27.07
N LEU A 121 13.63 22.26 -27.49
CA LEU A 121 13.68 21.71 -28.85
C LEU A 121 13.38 22.78 -29.90
N LYS A 122 12.39 23.65 -29.67
CA LYS A 122 12.10 24.77 -30.58
C LYS A 122 13.31 25.70 -30.72
N ARG A 123 13.94 26.08 -29.61
CA ARG A 123 15.14 26.96 -29.63
C ARG A 123 16.31 26.32 -30.36
N ILE A 124 16.51 25.01 -30.20
CA ILE A 124 17.55 24.26 -30.91
C ILE A 124 17.29 24.32 -32.42
N LEU A 125 16.06 24.04 -32.86
CA LEU A 125 15.71 24.07 -34.28
C LEU A 125 15.90 25.48 -34.88
N GLU A 126 15.50 26.53 -34.17
CA GLU A 126 15.71 27.91 -34.60
C GLU A 126 17.21 28.20 -34.77
N ALA A 127 18.02 27.88 -33.77
CA ALA A 127 19.48 28.04 -33.83
C ALA A 127 20.13 27.24 -34.98
N GLU A 128 19.69 26.00 -35.22
CA GLU A 128 20.16 25.18 -36.34
C GLU A 128 19.84 25.84 -37.69
N THR A 129 18.63 26.42 -37.84
CA THR A 129 18.27 27.12 -39.07
C THR A 129 19.09 28.38 -39.31
N GLU A 130 19.43 29.12 -38.25
CA GLU A 130 20.28 30.31 -38.33
C GLU A 130 21.71 29.95 -38.70
N VAL A 131 22.27 28.92 -38.06
CA VAL A 131 23.60 28.38 -38.40
C VAL A 131 23.65 27.94 -39.86
N GLU A 132 22.61 27.27 -40.35
CA GLU A 132 22.54 26.83 -41.74
C GLU A 132 22.47 28.01 -42.72
N ARG A 133 21.75 29.09 -42.39
CA ARG A 133 21.75 30.33 -43.18
C ARG A 133 23.13 30.98 -43.21
N GLN A 134 23.80 31.06 -42.06
CA GLN A 134 25.16 31.62 -41.95
C GLN A 134 26.16 30.79 -42.75
N LYS A 135 26.11 29.45 -42.68
CA LYS A 135 26.94 28.55 -43.48
C LYS A 135 26.77 28.80 -44.98
N ARG A 136 25.52 28.94 -45.45
CA ARG A 136 25.24 29.26 -46.86
C ARG A 136 25.77 30.62 -47.27
N HIS A 137 25.64 31.64 -46.42
CA HIS A 137 26.18 32.96 -46.69
C HIS A 137 27.72 32.96 -46.75
N ASN A 138 28.36 32.33 -45.78
CA ASN A 138 29.81 32.17 -45.74
C ASN A 138 30.33 31.40 -46.96
N ALA A 139 29.65 30.32 -47.36
CA ALA A 139 30.02 29.57 -48.57
C ALA A 139 29.97 30.45 -49.83
N ARG A 140 28.99 31.35 -49.94
CA ARG A 140 28.90 32.32 -51.05
C ARG A 140 30.06 33.32 -51.04
N LEU A 141 30.37 33.89 -49.87
CA LEU A 141 31.49 34.84 -49.73
C LEU A 141 32.84 34.18 -50.04
N ILE A 142 33.05 32.93 -49.58
CA ILE A 142 34.24 32.15 -49.91
C ILE A 142 34.34 31.94 -51.42
N ALA A 143 33.24 31.55 -52.07
CA ALA A 143 33.22 31.36 -53.52
C ALA A 143 33.49 32.66 -54.29
N GLU A 144 32.99 33.81 -53.83
CA GLU A 144 33.28 35.13 -54.40
C GLU A 144 34.74 35.51 -54.22
N ARG A 145 35.28 35.36 -53.00
CA ARG A 145 36.70 35.57 -52.70
C ARG A 145 37.58 34.72 -53.61
N ASP A 146 37.26 33.44 -53.77
CA ASP A 146 38.04 32.53 -54.60
C ASP A 146 37.97 32.88 -56.09
N ARG A 147 36.84 33.42 -56.57
CA ARG A 147 36.75 33.98 -57.93
C ARG A 147 37.68 35.18 -58.11
N ILE A 148 37.67 36.11 -57.15
CA ILE A 148 38.54 37.30 -57.18
C ILE A 148 40.01 36.87 -57.18
N VAL A 149 40.42 35.97 -56.28
CA VAL A 149 41.80 35.48 -56.19
C VAL A 149 42.24 34.77 -57.47
N LYS A 150 41.38 33.95 -58.08
CA LYS A 150 41.70 33.29 -59.37
C LYS A 150 41.78 34.28 -60.54
N SER A 151 41.05 35.39 -60.47
CA SER A 151 41.03 36.43 -61.52
C SER A 151 42.19 37.42 -61.45
N VAL A 152 43.04 37.36 -60.41
CA VAL A 152 44.30 38.13 -60.36
C VAL A 152 45.40 37.26 -60.97
N PRO A 153 45.75 37.41 -62.27
CA PRO A 153 46.98 36.83 -62.77
C PRO A 153 48.13 37.51 -62.05
N LEU A 154 48.91 36.72 -61.30
CA LEU A 154 50.22 37.15 -60.82
C LEU A 154 51.00 37.57 -62.07
N ALA A 155 51.12 38.88 -62.30
CA ALA A 155 52.02 39.42 -63.30
C ALA A 155 53.40 38.84 -62.98
N ARG A 156 53.83 37.87 -63.80
CA ARG A 156 55.17 37.30 -63.76
C ARG A 156 56.11 38.49 -63.87
N GLY A 157 56.78 38.84 -62.77
CA GLY A 157 57.81 39.86 -62.76
C GLY A 157 58.82 39.57 -63.89
N PRO A 158 59.36 40.61 -64.54
CA PRO A 158 60.21 40.42 -65.69
C PRO A 158 61.41 39.57 -65.28
N LYS A 159 61.69 38.52 -66.05
CA LYS A 159 62.95 37.79 -65.95
C LYS A 159 64.04 38.69 -66.55
N SER A 160 64.88 39.28 -65.71
CA SER A 160 66.25 39.72 -66.01
C SER A 160 66.97 39.98 -64.70
#